data_AF-A0A6G6CVB2-F1
#
_entry.id   AF-A0A6G6CVB2-F1
#
_cell.length_a   1.000
_cell.length_b   1.000
_cell.length_c   1.000
_cell.angle_alpha   90.00
_cell.angle_beta   90.00
_cell.angle_gamma   90.00
#
_symmetry.space_group_name_H-M   'P 1'
#
loop_
_entity.id
_entity.type
_entity.pdbx_description
1 polymer ?
#
loop_
_entity_poly.entity_id
_entity_poly.type
_entity_poly.pdbx_seq_one_letter_code
_entity_poly.pdbx_strand_id
1 'polypeptide(L)' 'KIMRAGTTTDSEIVITEIGGTVGDIESLPFIEALRQMKSDFGSDNVFYIHTTLIPYLRAAGEMKTKPTQH' A
#
# COMPACT_ATOMS: atom_id res chain seq x y z
N LYS A 1 -13.86 7.93 -3.00
CA LYS A 1 -12.95 9.06 -3.37
C LYS A 1 -12.09 8.69 -4.58
N ILE A 2 -11.44 7.52 -4.58
CA ILE A 2 -10.57 7.04 -5.68
C ILE A 2 -11.30 7.03 -7.04
N MET A 3 -12.47 6.39 -7.14
CA MET A 3 -13.24 6.33 -8.39
C MET A 3 -13.62 7.71 -8.93
N ARG A 4 -14.01 8.62 -8.03
CA ARG A 4 -14.35 10.00 -8.41
C ARG A 4 -13.11 10.72 -8.97
N ALA A 5 -11.93 10.52 -8.40
CA ALA A 5 -10.70 11.11 -8.93
C ALA A 5 -10.53 10.66 -10.40
N GLY A 6 -10.53 9.35 -10.65
CA GLY A 6 -10.40 8.79 -12.01
C GLY A 6 -11.42 9.32 -13.01
N THR A 7 -12.71 9.39 -12.64
CA THR A 7 -13.76 9.87 -13.57
C THR A 7 -13.73 11.37 -13.79
N THR A 8 -13.35 12.18 -12.79
CA THR A 8 -13.32 13.64 -12.94
C THR A 8 -12.13 14.15 -13.74
N THR A 9 -11.03 13.37 -13.78
CA THR A 9 -9.80 13.72 -14.49
C THR A 9 -9.59 12.91 -15.75
N ASP A 10 -10.55 12.05 -16.13
CA ASP A 10 -10.45 11.10 -17.25
C ASP A 10 -9.13 10.33 -17.25
N SER A 11 -8.74 9.85 -16.07
CA SER A 11 -7.43 9.22 -15.86
C SER A 11 -7.48 7.71 -16.03
N GLU A 12 -6.58 7.18 -16.86
CA GLU A 12 -6.39 5.74 -17.06
C GLU A 12 -5.82 5.04 -15.82
N ILE A 13 -4.98 5.75 -15.05
CA ILE A 13 -4.32 5.24 -13.85
C ILE A 13 -4.50 6.24 -12.70
N VAL A 14 -4.89 5.72 -11.53
CA VAL A 14 -5.00 6.49 -10.29
C VAL A 14 -4.05 5.92 -9.25
N ILE A 15 -3.04 6.71 -8.87
CA ILE A 15 -2.12 6.37 -7.77
C ILE A 15 -2.71 6.95 -6.48
N THR A 16 -2.99 6.09 -5.50
CA THR A 16 -3.49 6.51 -4.18
C THR A 16 -2.47 6.16 -3.12
N GLU A 17 -1.90 7.17 -2.47
CA GLU A 17 -1.11 7.01 -1.27
C GLU A 17 -2.01 6.73 -0.08
N ILE A 18 -1.67 5.72 0.72
CA ILE A 18 -2.30 5.45 2.01
C ILE A 18 -1.30 5.83 3.09
N GLY A 19 -1.61 6.88 3.84
CA GLY A 19 -0.84 7.27 5.01
C GLY A 19 -1.00 6.25 6.16
N GLY A 20 -0.07 6.34 7.12
CA GLY A 20 0.01 5.41 8.26
C GLY A 20 0.93 4.22 7.99
N THR A 21 1.07 3.34 8.99
CA THR A 21 1.86 2.11 8.88
C THR A 21 0.92 0.91 8.84
N VAL A 22 1.24 -0.09 8.03
CA VAL A 22 0.51 -1.36 8.05
C VAL A 22 0.73 -2.03 9.40
N GLY A 23 -0.36 -2.50 10.02
CA GLY A 23 -0.37 -3.04 11.38
C GLY A 23 -0.96 -2.09 12.41
N ASP A 24 -1.01 -0.79 12.13
CA ASP A 24 -1.69 0.18 12.99
C ASP A 24 -3.22 0.06 12.85
N ILE A 25 -3.94 0.17 13.98
CA ILE A 25 -5.41 0.05 14.01
C ILE A 25 -6.10 1.12 13.14
N GLU A 26 -5.48 2.29 13.01
CA GLU A 26 -5.97 3.41 12.21
C GLU A 26 -5.98 3.08 10.70
N SER A 27 -5.08 2.20 10.26
CA SER A 27 -4.93 1.80 8.86
C SER A 27 -5.95 0.74 8.42
N LEU A 28 -6.56 0.01 9.37
CA LEU A 28 -7.41 -1.16 9.09
C LEU A 28 -8.59 -0.86 8.14
N PRO A 29 -9.36 0.24 8.30
CA PRO A 29 -10.46 0.55 7.39
C PRO A 29 -10.00 0.82 5.95
N PHE A 30 -8.82 1.43 5.78
CA PHE A 30 -8.27 1.73 4.46
C PHE A 30 -7.79 0.47 3.75
N ILE A 31 -7.10 -0.42 4.47
CA ILE A 31 -6.63 -1.69 3.92
C ILE A 31 -7.81 -2.59 3.53
N GLU A 32 -8.87 -2.64 4.35
CA GLU A 32 -10.06 -3.42 4.03
C GLU A 32 -10.82 -2.84 2.81
N ALA A 33 -10.93 -1.52 2.70
CA ALA A 33 -11.51 -0.88 1.52
C ALA A 33 -10.71 -1.20 0.24
N LEU A 34 -9.37 -1.18 0.31
CA LEU A 34 -8.52 -1.57 -0.81
C LEU A 34 -8.68 -3.05 -1.16
N ARG A 35 -8.81 -3.94 -0.16
CA ARG A 35 -9.05 -5.38 -0.37
C ARG A 35 -10.38 -5.61 -1.10
N GLN A 36 -11.44 -4.90 -0.72
CA GLN A 36 -12.73 -4.95 -1.41
C GLN A 36 -12.63 -4.42 -2.83
N MET A 37 -11.92 -3.31 -3.06
CA MET A 37 -11.71 -2.78 -4.42
C MET A 37 -11.10 -3.81 -5.38
N LYS A 38 -10.13 -4.61 -4.95
CA LYS A 38 -9.57 -5.65 -5.83
C LYS A 38 -10.57 -6.77 -6.15
N SER A 39 -11.51 -7.05 -5.25
CA SER A 39 -12.62 -7.96 -5.52
C SER A 39 -13.60 -7.36 -6.55
N ASP A 40 -13.91 -6.07 -6.43
CA ASP A 40 -14.90 -5.39 -7.26
C ASP A 40 -14.40 -5.09 -8.68
N PHE A 41 -13.11 -4.74 -8.82
CA PHE A 41 -12.51 -4.32 -10.10
C PHE A 41 -11.63 -5.40 -10.75
N GLY A 42 -11.37 -6.50 -10.04
CA GLY A 42 -10.50 -7.58 -10.51
C GLY A 42 -9.00 -7.30 -10.29
N SER A 43 -8.20 -8.37 -10.34
CA SER A 43 -6.76 -8.32 -10.08
C SER A 43 -5.97 -7.52 -11.11
N ASP A 44 -6.49 -7.40 -12.32
CA ASP A 44 -5.79 -6.77 -13.44
C ASP A 44 -5.90 -5.24 -13.39
N ASN A 45 -6.85 -4.71 -12.62
CA ASN A 45 -7.11 -3.27 -12.49
C ASN A 45 -6.66 -2.69 -11.15
N VAL A 46 -6.15 -3.53 -10.23
CA VAL A 46 -5.71 -3.09 -8.89
C VAL A 46 -4.37 -3.69 -8.51
N PHE A 47 -3.38 -2.82 -8.35
CA PHE A 47 -2.02 -3.16 -7.93
C PHE A 47 -1.67 -2.50 -6.60
N TYR A 48 -0.93 -3.22 -5.73
CA TYR A 48 -0.49 -2.71 -4.42
C TYR A 48 1.02 -2.59 -4.38
N ILE A 49 1.52 -1.49 -3.83
CA ILE A 49 2.94 -1.26 -3.56
C ILE A 49 3.07 -1.06 -2.05
N HIS A 50 3.97 -1.83 -1.42
CA HIS A 50 4.24 -1.73 0.01
C HIS A 50 5.67 -1.25 0.25
N THR A 51 5.80 -0.05 0.79
CA THR A 51 7.09 0.56 1.13
C THR A 51 7.50 0.12 2.53
N THR A 52 8.67 -0.51 2.65
CA THR A 52 9.18 -1.03 3.93
C THR A 52 10.58 -0.54 4.22
N LEU A 53 10.98 -0.63 5.48
CA LEU A 53 12.31 -0.24 5.94
C LEU A 53 13.26 -1.44 6.00
N ILE A 54 14.40 -1.33 5.32
CA ILE A 54 15.54 -2.24 5.50
C ILE A 54 16.61 -1.51 6.34
N PRO A 55 16.67 -1.73 7.66
CA PRO A 55 17.65 -1.05 8.50
C PRO A 55 19.05 -1.64 8.33
N TYR A 56 20.05 -0.77 8.43
CA TYR A 56 21.48 -1.12 8.45
C TYR A 56 22.01 -1.14 9.89
N LEU A 57 22.48 -2.29 10.37
CA LEU A 57 23.06 -2.43 11.70
C LEU A 57 24.57 -2.24 11.66
N ARG A 58 25.04 -1.03 12.00
CA ARG A 58 26.47 -0.68 11.96
C ARG A 58 27.36 -1.63 12.77
N ALA A 59 26.90 -2.10 13.92
CA ALA A 59 27.66 -3.01 14.79
C ALA A 59 27.95 -4.38 14.13
N ALA A 60 27.09 -4.81 13.21
CA ALA A 60 27.22 -6.08 12.49
C ALA A 60 27.62 -5.91 11.02
N GLY A 61 27.59 -4.68 10.49
CA GLY A 61 27.97 -4.37 9.11
C GLY A 61 26.98 -4.91 8.05
N GLU A 62 25.71 -5.09 8.41
CA GLU A 62 24.73 -5.77 7.55
C GLU A 62 23.37 -5.08 7.49
N MET A 63 22.68 -5.29 6.37
CA MET A 63 21.28 -4.92 6.17
C MET A 63 20.38 -6.04 6.71
N LYS A 64 19.31 -5.68 7.43
CA LYS A 64 18.35 -6.65 7.98
C LYS A 64 17.03 -6.62 7.23
N THR A 65 16.66 -7.76 6.65
CA THR A 65 15.40 -7.91 5.89
C THR A 65 14.21 -8.32 6.75
N LYS A 66 14.43 -8.76 8.00
CA LYS A 66 13.37 -9.24 8.90
C LYS A 66 12.20 -8.24 9.03
N PRO A 67 12.42 -6.92 9.22
CA PRO A 67 11.30 -5.97 9.34
C PRO A 67 10.37 -5.91 8.13
N THR A 68 10.84 -6.22 6.93
CA THR A 68 10.01 -6.27 5.70
C THR A 68 9.21 -7.56 5.57
N GLN A 69 9.63 -8.64 6.25
CA GLN A 69 9.00 -9.96 6.14
C GLN A 69 7.80 -10.14 7.07
N HIS A 70 7.73 -9.35 8.14
CA HIS A 70 6.67 -9.36 9.15
C HIS A 70 5.63 -8.29 8.81
#